data_AF-A0A502E9H8-F1
#
_entry.id   AF-A0A502E9H8-F1
#
_cell.length_a   1.000
_cell.length_b   1.000
_cell.length_c   1.000
_cell.angle_alpha   90.00
_cell.angle_beta   90.00
_cell.angle_gamma   90.00
#
_symmetry.space_group_name_H-M   'P 1'
#
loop_
_entity.id
_entity.type
_entity.pdbx_description
1 polymer ?
#
loop_
_entity_poly.entity_id
_entity_poly.type
_entity_poly.pdbx_seq_one_letter_code
_entity_poly.pdbx_strand_id
1 'polypeptide(L)'
;MSAKNVAACAATVLALAGGFAAPSSAQPGPNALDALCGTLGWPRALPDVTGQFLSQTIRLGALGCWTNVRGVAPDGGDPVSSPTGTYRTDFRISAMSPSPGMTARRDEMVTLQLTPLDPTTPTGVQPCDWVSADEAGALLGGPVHAEPLGDEAGSVDISCSYSRGLGDTGMQSELRLPQSFPVSAAAQLEMATRGKNGTAVDGVGVTAQCVSEQTTTPPSSTLVVLLGGNRLYRVTSWYGTSCDELKHFAQIAIGRIGA
;
A
#
# COMPACT_ATOMS: atom_id res chain seq x y z
N MET A 1 -51.81 -5.78 40.91
CA MET A 1 -50.66 -6.70 40.82
C MET A 1 -50.17 -6.69 39.38
N SER A 2 -48.86 -6.58 39.22
CA SER A 2 -48.15 -6.15 38.02
C SER A 2 -48.05 -7.26 36.95
N ALA A 3 -48.44 -6.96 35.70
CA ALA A 3 -48.09 -7.77 34.54
C ALA A 3 -46.93 -7.07 33.80
N LYS A 4 -45.77 -7.72 33.80
CA LYS A 4 -44.52 -7.24 33.22
C LYS A 4 -44.44 -7.55 31.72
N ASN A 5 -44.17 -6.50 30.95
CA ASN A 5 -43.26 -6.38 29.80
C ASN A 5 -42.73 -7.67 29.14
N VAL A 6 -43.06 -7.86 27.86
CA VAL A 6 -42.20 -8.54 26.89
C VAL A 6 -41.85 -7.50 25.82
N ALA A 7 -40.72 -6.83 26.01
CA ALA A 7 -40.12 -5.95 25.01
C ALA A 7 -39.29 -6.82 24.05
N ALA A 8 -39.57 -6.69 22.76
CA ALA A 8 -38.79 -7.29 21.69
C ALA A 8 -37.39 -6.64 21.65
N CYS A 9 -36.34 -7.43 21.92
CA CYS A 9 -34.97 -7.02 21.67
C CYS A 9 -34.70 -7.05 20.16
N ALA A 10 -34.71 -5.88 19.53
CA ALA A 10 -34.04 -5.66 18.27
C ALA A 10 -32.52 -5.79 18.50
N ALA A 11 -31.90 -6.80 17.91
CA ALA A 11 -30.45 -6.96 17.90
C ALA A 11 -29.86 -6.00 16.87
N THR A 12 -29.39 -4.85 17.34
CA THR A 12 -28.57 -3.94 16.55
C THR A 12 -27.20 -4.58 16.33
N VAL A 13 -26.96 -5.09 15.13
CA VAL A 13 -25.63 -5.49 14.67
C VAL A 13 -24.82 -4.21 14.44
N LEU A 14 -24.02 -3.80 15.43
CA LEU A 14 -22.94 -2.84 15.19
C LEU A 14 -21.83 -3.55 14.40
N ALA A 15 -21.79 -3.30 13.10
CA ALA A 15 -20.60 -3.55 12.30
C ALA A 15 -19.52 -2.55 12.74
N LEU A 16 -18.61 -2.98 13.62
CA LEU A 16 -17.37 -2.27 13.90
C LEU A 16 -16.45 -2.42 12.69
N ALA A 17 -16.51 -1.45 11.78
CA ALA A 17 -15.47 -1.20 10.80
C ALA A 17 -14.24 -0.65 11.52
N GLY A 18 -13.52 -1.54 12.22
CA GLY A 18 -12.21 -1.27 12.78
C GLY A 18 -11.15 -1.64 11.76
N GLY A 19 -10.99 -0.82 10.71
CA GLY A 19 -9.83 -0.91 9.85
C GLY A 19 -8.60 -0.54 10.67
N PHE A 20 -7.76 -1.52 10.99
CA PHE A 20 -6.48 -1.27 11.62
C PHE A 20 -5.60 -0.54 10.60
N ALA A 21 -5.36 0.75 10.83
CA ALA A 21 -4.28 1.44 10.17
C ALA A 21 -2.96 0.84 10.70
N ALA A 22 -2.33 -0.02 9.90
CA ALA A 22 -0.97 -0.46 10.14
C ALA A 22 -0.06 0.78 10.30
N PRO A 23 0.93 0.78 11.21
CA PRO A 23 1.90 1.85 11.30
C PRO A 23 2.63 1.98 9.96
N SER A 24 2.53 3.18 9.38
CA SER A 24 3.14 3.56 8.11
C SER A 24 4.65 3.31 8.15
N SER A 25 5.08 2.27 7.45
CA SER A 25 6.48 1.91 7.26
C SER A 25 7.16 2.93 6.35
N ALA A 26 8.25 3.57 6.81
CA ALA A 26 9.06 4.62 6.16
C ALA A 26 8.65 5.00 4.72
N GLN A 27 7.49 5.67 4.57
CA GLN A 27 7.15 6.33 3.31
C GLN A 27 7.97 7.63 3.24
N PRO A 28 8.49 8.00 2.06
CA PRO A 28 9.21 9.26 1.91
C PRO A 28 8.33 10.40 2.42
N GLY A 29 8.85 11.18 3.37
CA GLY A 29 8.16 12.40 3.80
C GLY A 29 7.92 13.33 2.60
N PRO A 30 6.89 14.20 2.63
CA PRO A 30 6.49 15.02 1.48
C PRO A 30 7.68 15.77 0.82
N ASN A 31 8.58 16.30 1.64
CA ASN A 31 9.75 17.06 1.19
C ASN A 31 10.79 16.20 0.44
N ALA A 32 10.93 14.92 0.78
CA ALA A 32 11.88 14.01 0.13
C ALA A 32 11.40 13.60 -1.27
N LEU A 33 10.09 13.34 -1.39
CA LEU A 33 9.48 13.04 -2.68
C LEU A 33 9.51 14.27 -3.59
N ASP A 34 9.17 15.45 -3.08
CA ASP A 34 9.20 16.68 -3.88
C ASP A 34 10.61 17.02 -4.40
N ALA A 35 11.64 16.80 -3.58
CA ALA A 35 13.03 16.94 -3.97
C ALA A 35 13.39 15.94 -5.07
N LEU A 36 12.99 14.67 -4.92
CA LEU A 36 13.19 13.64 -5.95
C LEU A 36 12.47 13.99 -7.26
N CYS A 37 11.23 14.42 -7.20
CA CYS A 37 10.47 14.83 -8.40
C CYS A 37 11.09 16.06 -9.09
N GLY A 38 11.78 16.93 -8.34
CA GLY A 38 12.49 18.09 -8.85
C GLY A 38 13.76 17.76 -9.65
N THR A 39 14.36 16.58 -9.47
CA THR A 39 15.56 16.18 -10.23
C THR A 39 15.24 15.51 -11.58
N LEU A 40 13.96 15.23 -11.85
CA LEU A 40 13.53 14.56 -13.05
C LEU A 40 13.48 15.54 -14.23
N GLY A 41 13.77 15.06 -15.44
CA GLY A 41 13.66 15.88 -16.65
C GLY A 41 12.18 16.09 -17.00
N TRP A 42 11.74 17.33 -17.17
CA TRP A 42 10.37 17.71 -17.53
C TRP A 42 10.32 18.39 -18.91
N PRO A 43 9.23 18.28 -19.69
CA PRO A 43 7.99 17.54 -19.40
C PRO A 43 8.17 16.02 -19.46
N ARG A 44 7.29 15.26 -18.80
CA ARG A 44 7.38 13.80 -18.70
C ARG A 44 6.11 13.13 -19.21
N ALA A 45 6.27 11.95 -19.80
CA ALA A 45 5.17 11.10 -20.18
C ALA A 45 4.33 10.73 -18.95
N LEU A 46 3.02 10.89 -19.07
CA LEU A 46 2.07 10.50 -18.05
C LEU A 46 1.97 8.97 -17.95
N PRO A 47 2.03 8.40 -16.73
CA PRO A 47 1.85 6.96 -16.53
C PRO A 47 0.40 6.56 -16.84
N ASP A 48 0.20 5.33 -17.31
CA ASP A 48 -1.15 4.77 -17.42
C ASP A 48 -1.65 4.32 -16.05
N VAL A 49 -2.66 5.02 -15.56
CA VAL A 49 -3.30 4.79 -14.26
C VAL A 49 -4.77 4.40 -14.39
N THR A 50 -5.22 4.15 -15.62
CA THR A 50 -6.61 3.77 -15.90
C THR A 50 -6.92 2.42 -15.27
N GLY A 51 -8.08 2.32 -14.62
CA GLY A 51 -8.54 1.13 -13.88
C GLY A 51 -8.03 1.03 -12.44
N GLN A 52 -7.08 1.89 -12.03
CA GLN A 52 -6.50 1.87 -10.69
C GLN A 52 -7.36 2.60 -9.66
N PHE A 53 -7.12 2.28 -8.40
CA PHE A 53 -7.69 3.00 -7.26
C PHE A 53 -7.10 4.41 -7.18
N LEU A 54 -7.97 5.40 -6.97
CA LEU A 54 -7.55 6.78 -6.81
C LEU A 54 -6.57 6.94 -5.64
N SER A 55 -6.84 6.27 -4.51
CA SER A 55 -6.04 6.30 -3.28
C SER A 55 -4.60 5.82 -3.48
N GLN A 56 -4.38 4.84 -4.34
CA GLN A 56 -3.06 4.26 -4.63
C GLN A 56 -2.29 5.02 -5.70
N THR A 57 -2.98 5.88 -6.47
CA THR A 57 -2.41 6.59 -7.61
C THR A 57 -1.87 7.98 -7.25
N ILE A 58 -2.55 8.68 -6.35
CA ILE A 58 -2.22 10.06 -5.98
C ILE A 58 -1.19 10.13 -4.86
N ARG A 59 -0.50 11.27 -4.73
CA ARG A 59 0.49 11.64 -3.70
C ARG A 59 1.73 10.75 -3.59
N LEU A 60 1.57 9.47 -3.29
CA LEU A 60 2.65 8.48 -3.18
C LEU A 60 2.60 7.41 -4.27
N GLY A 61 1.60 7.48 -5.16
CA GLY A 61 1.44 6.63 -6.34
C GLY A 61 2.09 7.18 -7.61
N ALA A 62 1.76 6.59 -8.76
CA ALA A 62 2.27 7.01 -10.07
C ALA A 62 2.15 8.51 -10.39
N LEU A 63 1.11 9.18 -9.90
CA LEU A 63 0.91 10.62 -10.12
C LEU A 63 1.52 11.50 -9.02
N GLY A 64 2.25 10.93 -8.06
CA GLY A 64 2.80 11.65 -6.91
C GLY A 64 3.75 12.81 -7.26
N CYS A 65 4.37 12.80 -8.45
CA CYS A 65 5.21 13.90 -8.89
C CYS A 65 4.45 15.08 -9.52
N TRP A 66 3.20 14.91 -9.94
CA TRP A 66 2.38 15.99 -10.50
C TRP A 66 1.70 16.77 -9.38
N THR A 67 1.81 18.09 -9.41
CA THR A 67 1.32 18.96 -8.32
C THR A 67 -0.09 19.49 -8.58
N ASN A 68 -0.62 19.28 -9.78
CA ASN A 68 -1.92 19.80 -10.22
C ASN A 68 -2.80 18.68 -10.77
N VAL A 69 -3.17 17.74 -9.90
CA VAL A 69 -4.06 16.61 -10.22
C VAL A 69 -5.47 16.94 -9.74
N ARG A 70 -6.46 16.79 -10.63
CA ARG A 70 -7.87 17.05 -10.36
C ARG A 70 -8.69 15.79 -10.59
N GLY A 71 -9.51 15.40 -9.62
CA GLY A 71 -10.53 14.37 -9.79
C GLY A 71 -11.85 14.96 -10.29
N VAL A 72 -12.58 14.21 -11.11
CA VAL A 72 -13.96 14.50 -11.50
C VAL A 72 -14.80 13.27 -11.21
N ALA A 73 -15.51 13.31 -10.09
CA ALA A 73 -16.48 12.29 -9.71
C ALA A 73 -17.80 12.45 -10.48
N PRO A 74 -18.67 11.44 -10.51
CA PRO A 74 -19.97 11.53 -11.22
C PRO A 74 -20.90 12.63 -10.68
N ASP A 75 -20.73 13.01 -9.42
CA ASP A 75 -21.44 14.13 -8.79
C ASP A 75 -20.83 15.51 -9.13
N GLY A 76 -19.77 15.55 -9.95
CA GLY A 76 -19.01 16.74 -10.33
C GLY A 76 -18.01 17.21 -9.27
N GLY A 77 -17.94 16.53 -8.12
CA GLY A 77 -16.99 16.82 -7.07
C GLY A 77 -15.56 16.45 -7.45
N ASP A 78 -14.60 17.03 -6.72
CA ASP A 78 -13.18 16.66 -6.81
C ASP A 78 -12.74 15.93 -5.53
N PRO A 79 -12.67 14.58 -5.55
CA PRO A 79 -12.20 13.78 -4.43
C PRO A 79 -10.71 13.94 -4.10
N VAL A 80 -9.94 14.53 -5.01
CA VAL A 80 -8.49 14.80 -4.84
C VAL A 80 -8.29 16.10 -4.07
N SER A 81 -9.16 17.09 -4.24
CA SER A 81 -9.12 18.33 -3.46
C SER A 81 -10.24 18.35 -2.41
N SER A 82 -10.04 17.68 -1.27
CA SER A 82 -11.01 17.79 -0.17
C SER A 82 -10.65 18.94 0.78
N PRO A 83 -11.54 19.93 1.01
CA PRO A 83 -11.31 21.01 1.96
C PRO A 83 -11.18 20.53 3.42
N THR A 84 -11.62 19.30 3.73
CA THR A 84 -11.45 18.67 5.05
C THR A 84 -10.14 17.88 5.18
N GLY A 85 -9.32 17.83 4.13
CA GLY A 85 -8.09 17.03 4.10
C GLY A 85 -8.33 15.52 4.01
N THR A 86 -9.59 15.07 4.01
CA THR A 86 -10.00 13.67 3.84
C THR A 86 -10.42 13.42 2.40
N TYR A 87 -9.59 12.68 1.69
CA TYR A 87 -9.75 12.29 0.30
C TYR A 87 -10.73 11.13 0.27
N ARG A 88 -11.61 11.10 -0.72
CA ARG A 88 -12.48 9.94 -0.87
C ARG A 88 -11.72 8.83 -1.59
N THR A 89 -11.71 7.65 -1.00
CA THR A 89 -10.97 6.47 -1.50
C THR A 89 -11.86 5.51 -2.27
N ASP A 90 -13.16 5.80 -2.37
CA ASP A 90 -14.20 4.97 -2.98
C ASP A 90 -14.30 5.14 -4.51
N PHE A 91 -13.18 5.46 -5.17
CA PHE A 91 -13.13 5.70 -6.62
C PHE A 91 -12.02 4.94 -7.34
N ARG A 92 -12.34 4.54 -8.57
CA ARG A 92 -11.41 4.12 -9.62
C ARG A 92 -11.26 5.20 -10.67
N ILE A 93 -10.11 5.22 -11.32
CA ILE A 93 -9.82 6.08 -12.46
C ILE A 93 -10.36 5.39 -13.73
N SER A 94 -11.31 6.02 -14.41
CA SER A 94 -11.90 5.49 -15.65
C SER A 94 -11.27 6.08 -16.90
N ALA A 95 -10.75 7.29 -16.82
CA ALA A 95 -10.00 7.95 -17.89
C ALA A 95 -9.11 9.05 -17.32
N MET A 96 -8.14 9.49 -18.12
CA MET A 96 -7.28 10.63 -17.77
C MET A 96 -7.06 11.56 -18.96
N SER A 97 -6.86 12.85 -18.65
CA SER A 97 -6.50 13.89 -19.61
C SER A 97 -5.38 14.78 -19.03
N PRO A 98 -4.25 14.98 -19.74
CA PRO A 98 -3.90 14.36 -21.01
C PRO A 98 -3.83 12.82 -20.92
N SER A 99 -3.97 12.14 -22.06
CA SER A 99 -4.00 10.66 -22.11
C SER A 99 -2.66 10.05 -21.69
N PRO A 100 -2.63 8.78 -21.25
CA PRO A 100 -1.38 8.09 -20.93
C PRO A 100 -0.35 8.21 -22.07
N GLY A 101 0.93 8.35 -21.71
CA GLY A 101 2.04 8.51 -22.66
C GLY A 101 2.24 9.94 -23.18
N MET A 102 1.26 10.83 -23.07
CA MET A 102 1.43 12.24 -23.42
C MET A 102 2.34 12.94 -22.41
N THR A 103 3.19 13.86 -22.87
CA THR A 103 4.09 14.60 -21.99
C THR A 103 3.38 15.79 -21.34
N ALA A 104 3.54 15.95 -20.02
CA ALA A 104 3.02 17.09 -19.26
C ALA A 104 4.11 17.71 -18.38
N ARG A 105 4.00 19.01 -18.10
CA ARG A 105 4.82 19.66 -17.06
C ARG A 105 4.33 19.26 -15.67
N ARG A 106 5.16 19.51 -14.66
CA ARG A 106 4.87 19.17 -13.27
C ARG A 106 3.62 19.87 -12.71
N ASP A 107 3.44 21.12 -13.11
CA ASP A 107 2.38 22.06 -12.70
C ASP A 107 1.17 22.05 -13.63
N GLU A 108 1.27 21.33 -14.75
CA GLU A 108 0.19 21.21 -15.73
C GLU A 108 -0.94 20.35 -15.17
N MET A 109 -2.18 20.73 -15.50
CA MET A 109 -3.36 20.08 -14.96
C MET A 109 -3.53 18.67 -15.54
N VAL A 110 -3.58 17.67 -14.65
CA VAL A 110 -3.97 16.29 -14.99
C VAL A 110 -5.36 16.04 -14.43
N THR A 111 -6.33 15.82 -15.31
CA THR A 111 -7.72 15.54 -14.94
C THR A 111 -7.98 14.04 -14.97
N LEU A 112 -8.52 13.50 -13.88
CA LEU A 112 -8.92 12.11 -13.73
C LEU A 112 -10.44 12.03 -13.73
N GLN A 113 -11.00 11.27 -14.66
CA GLN A 113 -12.41 10.87 -14.61
C GLN A 113 -12.54 9.69 -13.66
N LEU A 114 -13.53 9.77 -12.77
CA LEU A 114 -13.67 8.81 -11.68
C LEU A 114 -15.00 8.05 -11.77
N THR A 115 -14.94 6.77 -11.41
CA THR A 115 -16.12 5.92 -11.24
C THR A 115 -16.13 5.35 -9.83
N PRO A 116 -17.29 5.30 -9.14
CA PRO A 116 -17.38 4.70 -7.83
C PRO A 116 -16.90 3.24 -7.86
N LEU A 117 -16.34 2.77 -6.76
CA LEU A 117 -16.01 1.36 -6.60
C LEU A 117 -17.29 0.52 -6.60
N ASP A 118 -17.25 -0.57 -7.37
CA ASP A 118 -18.26 -1.62 -7.27
C ASP A 118 -17.77 -2.68 -6.27
N PRO A 119 -18.41 -2.82 -5.10
CA PRO A 119 -18.01 -3.81 -4.08
C PRO A 119 -18.25 -5.26 -4.54
N THR A 120 -18.92 -5.46 -5.68
CA THR A 120 -19.11 -6.78 -6.28
C THR A 120 -18.02 -7.15 -7.28
N THR A 121 -17.04 -6.27 -7.50
CA THR A 121 -15.90 -6.55 -8.37
C THR A 121 -15.14 -7.78 -7.85
N PRO A 122 -14.93 -8.82 -8.68
CA PRO A 122 -14.17 -9.98 -8.25
C PRO A 122 -12.75 -9.64 -7.81
N THR A 123 -12.23 -10.44 -6.87
CA THR A 123 -10.81 -10.38 -6.50
C THR A 123 -9.96 -10.75 -7.70
N GLY A 124 -8.91 -9.95 -7.94
CA GLY A 124 -7.99 -10.12 -9.05
C GLY A 124 -6.70 -10.84 -8.66
N VAL A 125 -6.35 -10.83 -7.37
CA VAL A 125 -5.08 -11.37 -6.85
C VAL A 125 -5.34 -12.04 -5.51
N GLN A 126 -4.55 -13.06 -5.16
CA GLN A 126 -4.63 -13.75 -3.86
C GLN A 126 -3.34 -13.53 -3.06
N PRO A 127 -3.17 -12.38 -2.37
CA PRO A 127 -1.90 -12.05 -1.73
C PRO A 127 -1.52 -12.95 -0.56
N CYS A 128 -2.51 -13.53 0.13
CA CYS A 128 -2.26 -14.47 1.22
C CYS A 128 -1.83 -15.87 0.76
N ASP A 129 -1.80 -16.14 -0.55
CA ASP A 129 -1.23 -17.38 -1.08
C ASP A 129 0.30 -17.32 -1.21
N TRP A 130 0.88 -16.10 -1.17
CA TRP A 130 2.33 -15.92 -1.23
C TRP A 130 3.03 -16.44 0.02
N VAL A 131 2.38 -16.34 1.18
CA VAL A 131 2.79 -16.99 2.43
C VAL A 131 1.52 -17.46 3.13
N SER A 132 1.38 -18.76 3.36
CA SER A 132 0.18 -19.27 4.03
C SER A 132 0.15 -18.84 5.50
N ALA A 133 -1.04 -18.85 6.11
CA ALA A 133 -1.20 -18.57 7.54
C ALA A 133 -0.35 -19.52 8.41
N ASP A 134 -0.18 -20.79 8.01
CA ASP A 134 0.64 -21.74 8.75
C ASP A 134 2.13 -21.38 8.68
N GLU A 135 2.63 -20.98 7.50
CA GLU A 135 4.02 -20.52 7.31
C GLU A 135 4.31 -19.24 8.08
N ALA A 136 3.39 -18.26 8.00
CA ALA A 136 3.48 -17.03 8.78
C ALA A 136 3.41 -17.32 10.28
N GLY A 137 2.53 -18.22 10.70
CA GLY A 137 2.37 -18.62 12.10
C GLY A 137 3.59 -19.35 12.67
N ALA A 138 4.27 -20.16 11.87
CA ALA A 138 5.53 -20.79 12.26
C ALA A 138 6.62 -19.75 12.59
N LEU A 139 6.65 -18.64 11.86
CA LEU A 139 7.59 -17.53 12.09
C LEU A 139 7.15 -16.61 13.23
N LEU A 140 5.84 -16.40 13.38
CA LEU A 140 5.26 -15.55 14.42
C LEU A 140 5.08 -16.28 15.76
N GLY A 141 5.40 -17.57 15.82
CA GLY A 141 5.38 -18.38 17.05
C GLY A 141 3.98 -18.80 17.51
N GLY A 142 3.03 -18.95 16.59
CA GLY A 142 1.67 -19.39 16.88
C GLY A 142 0.67 -19.15 15.73
N PRO A 143 -0.59 -19.60 15.88
CA PRO A 143 -1.62 -19.36 14.86
C PRO A 143 -1.84 -17.88 14.58
N VAL A 144 -2.04 -17.53 13.31
CA VAL A 144 -2.29 -16.16 12.85
C VAL A 144 -3.58 -16.08 12.05
N HIS A 145 -4.22 -14.91 12.10
CA HIS A 145 -5.24 -14.52 11.15
C HIS A 145 -4.57 -13.84 9.94
N ALA A 146 -4.88 -14.34 8.74
CA ALA A 146 -4.44 -13.77 7.48
C ALA A 146 -5.58 -12.97 6.84
N GLU A 147 -5.31 -11.72 6.47
CA GLU A 147 -6.28 -10.80 5.87
C GLU A 147 -5.69 -10.22 4.56
N PRO A 148 -6.29 -10.51 3.40
CA PRO A 148 -5.88 -9.89 2.15
C PRO A 148 -6.31 -8.42 2.11
N LEU A 149 -5.46 -7.57 1.53
CA LEU A 149 -5.69 -6.15 1.36
C LEU A 149 -5.29 -5.74 -0.05
N GLY A 150 -6.15 -4.98 -0.73
CA GLY A 150 -5.88 -4.56 -2.11
C GLY A 150 -5.89 -5.74 -3.09
N ASP A 151 -6.69 -6.77 -2.83
CA ASP A 151 -6.83 -7.97 -3.64
C ASP A 151 -7.82 -7.81 -4.81
N GLU A 152 -8.49 -6.67 -4.89
CA GLU A 152 -9.40 -6.31 -5.97
C GLU A 152 -8.64 -6.05 -7.29
N ALA A 153 -9.29 -6.37 -8.41
CA ALA A 153 -8.74 -6.09 -9.74
C ALA A 153 -8.33 -4.60 -9.86
N GLY A 154 -7.18 -4.29 -10.46
CA GLY A 154 -6.70 -2.91 -10.63
C GLY A 154 -5.99 -2.31 -9.41
N SER A 155 -5.86 -3.05 -8.31
CA SER A 155 -4.96 -2.68 -7.23
C SER A 155 -3.49 -2.76 -7.67
N VAL A 156 -2.69 -1.78 -7.27
CA VAL A 156 -1.24 -1.70 -7.54
C VAL A 156 -0.40 -1.74 -6.26
N ASP A 157 -1.07 -1.75 -5.12
CA ASP A 157 -0.52 -1.93 -3.78
C ASP A 157 -1.32 -3.06 -3.11
N ILE A 158 -0.74 -4.24 -3.11
CA ILE A 158 -1.41 -5.51 -2.79
C ILE A 158 -0.69 -6.10 -1.59
N SER A 159 -1.40 -6.47 -0.54
CA SER A 159 -0.77 -7.03 0.64
C SER A 159 -1.58 -8.12 1.32
N CYS A 160 -0.92 -8.88 2.19
CA CYS A 160 -1.58 -9.73 3.17
C CYS A 160 -1.03 -9.38 4.56
N SER A 161 -1.96 -9.13 5.49
CA SER A 161 -1.67 -8.92 6.90
C SER A 161 -1.78 -10.24 7.66
N TYR A 162 -0.82 -10.50 8.55
CA TYR A 162 -0.77 -11.66 9.43
C TYR A 162 -0.70 -11.18 10.86
N SER A 163 -1.71 -11.49 11.67
CA SER A 163 -1.77 -11.03 13.06
C SER A 163 -2.15 -12.15 14.02
N ARG A 164 -1.56 -12.13 15.22
CA ARG A 164 -1.93 -13.04 16.32
C ARG A 164 -3.06 -12.52 17.20
N GLY A 165 -3.51 -11.28 16.96
CA GLY A 165 -4.52 -10.58 17.75
C GLY A 165 -4.09 -9.18 18.16
N LEU A 166 -4.95 -8.51 18.91
CA LEU A 166 -4.71 -7.14 19.38
C LEU A 166 -3.49 -7.06 20.32
N GLY A 167 -2.53 -6.19 19.96
CA GLY A 167 -1.37 -5.90 20.80
C GLY A 167 -0.23 -6.93 20.74
N ASP A 168 -0.29 -7.87 19.79
CA ASP A 168 0.74 -8.89 19.57
C ASP A 168 1.58 -8.58 18.32
N THR A 169 2.68 -9.30 18.16
CA THR A 169 3.53 -9.29 16.95
C THR A 169 2.71 -9.71 15.74
N GLY A 170 2.90 -9.00 14.64
CA GLY A 170 2.35 -9.38 13.35
C GLY A 170 3.22 -8.88 12.22
N MET A 171 2.85 -9.30 11.02
CA MET A 171 3.57 -9.03 9.79
C MET A 171 2.64 -8.56 8.69
N GLN A 172 3.13 -7.71 7.81
CA GLN A 172 2.46 -7.37 6.56
C GLN A 172 3.41 -7.65 5.40
N SER A 173 2.94 -8.45 4.47
CA SER A 173 3.60 -8.77 3.20
C SER A 173 2.97 -7.92 2.11
N GLU A 174 3.74 -7.10 1.41
CA GLU A 174 3.26 -6.11 0.46
C GLU A 174 4.00 -6.25 -0.88
N LEU A 175 3.26 -6.28 -1.97
CA LEU A 175 3.76 -6.20 -3.34
C LEU A 175 3.27 -4.91 -3.99
N ARG A 176 4.23 -4.09 -4.39
CA ARG A 176 4.01 -2.85 -5.11
C ARG A 176 4.37 -3.00 -6.58
N LEU A 177 3.40 -2.74 -7.45
CA LEU A 177 3.53 -2.80 -8.91
C LEU A 177 4.11 -1.50 -9.47
N PRO A 178 4.61 -1.49 -10.73
CA PRO A 178 5.27 -0.32 -11.33
C PRO A 178 4.47 0.98 -11.23
N GLN A 179 3.15 0.88 -11.36
CA GLN A 179 2.23 2.00 -11.32
C GLN A 179 1.95 2.52 -9.90
N SER A 180 2.47 1.86 -8.88
CA SER A 180 2.42 2.38 -7.50
C SER A 180 3.52 3.41 -7.21
N PHE A 181 4.48 3.65 -8.11
CA PHE A 181 5.64 4.53 -7.81
C PHE A 181 5.59 5.86 -8.56
N PRO A 182 5.85 7.00 -7.90
CA PRO A 182 5.97 8.28 -8.58
C PRO A 182 7.16 8.35 -9.57
N VAL A 183 8.19 7.54 -9.31
CA VAL A 183 9.43 7.52 -10.10
C VAL A 183 9.79 6.09 -10.52
N SER A 184 10.16 5.24 -9.55
CA SER A 184 10.50 3.84 -9.78
C SER A 184 10.59 3.09 -8.44
N ALA A 185 10.53 1.76 -8.50
CA ALA A 185 10.81 0.88 -7.37
C ALA A 185 12.22 1.10 -6.82
N ALA A 186 13.22 1.26 -7.70
CA ALA A 186 14.60 1.49 -7.28
C ALA A 186 14.78 2.82 -6.52
N ALA A 187 14.13 3.89 -6.97
CA ALA A 187 14.14 5.17 -6.25
C ALA A 187 13.41 5.06 -4.91
N GLN A 188 12.32 4.29 -4.85
CA GLN A 188 11.60 4.02 -3.59
C GLN A 188 12.48 3.24 -2.60
N LEU A 189 13.18 2.19 -3.06
CA LEU A 189 14.15 1.45 -2.24
C LEU A 189 15.23 2.38 -1.71
N GLU A 190 15.85 3.18 -2.60
CA GLU A 190 16.90 4.11 -2.21
C GLU A 190 16.41 5.10 -1.13
N MET A 191 15.21 5.67 -1.31
CA MET A 191 14.61 6.58 -0.32
C MET A 191 14.34 5.89 1.01
N ALA A 192 13.79 4.67 1.00
CA ALA A 192 13.52 3.90 2.22
C ALA A 192 14.82 3.60 2.98
N THR A 193 15.96 3.57 2.29
CA THR A 193 17.23 3.12 2.86
C THR A 193 18.26 4.24 3.07
N ARG A 194 17.94 5.49 2.75
CA ARG A 194 18.86 6.65 2.90
C ARG A 194 19.20 6.99 4.37
N GLY A 195 18.59 6.33 5.36
CA GLY A 195 18.86 6.52 6.80
C GLY A 195 19.98 5.63 7.35
N LYS A 196 20.44 5.94 8.58
CA LYS A 196 21.45 5.13 9.31
C LYS A 196 20.97 3.73 9.76
N ASN A 197 19.71 3.41 9.49
CA ASN A 197 19.07 2.20 10.00
C ASN A 197 18.86 1.13 8.91
N GLY A 198 19.37 1.39 7.69
CA GLY A 198 19.36 0.44 6.58
C GLY A 198 20.59 -0.46 6.60
N THR A 199 20.39 -1.78 6.58
CA THR A 199 21.46 -2.78 6.37
C THR A 199 21.18 -3.56 5.10
N ALA A 200 22.21 -3.77 4.28
CA ALA A 200 22.10 -4.65 3.13
C ALA A 200 21.82 -6.08 3.57
N VAL A 201 20.95 -6.79 2.85
CA VAL A 201 20.60 -8.17 3.13
C VAL A 201 20.97 -9.05 1.94
N ASP A 202 21.97 -9.90 2.14
CA ASP A 202 22.39 -10.87 1.14
C ASP A 202 21.51 -12.12 1.16
N GLY A 203 21.51 -12.90 0.07
CA GLY A 203 20.89 -14.22 0.00
C GLY A 203 19.38 -14.24 -0.25
N VAL A 204 18.76 -13.11 -0.60
CA VAL A 204 17.38 -13.05 -1.15
C VAL A 204 17.38 -13.26 -2.68
N GLY A 205 18.56 -13.25 -3.32
CA GLY A 205 18.73 -13.45 -4.77
C GLY A 205 18.58 -12.18 -5.61
N VAL A 206 18.19 -11.08 -4.99
CA VAL A 206 18.00 -9.74 -5.58
C VAL A 206 18.40 -8.67 -4.56
N THR A 207 18.47 -7.40 -4.99
CA THR A 207 18.82 -6.28 -4.10
C THR A 207 17.79 -6.13 -2.99
N ALA A 208 18.23 -6.30 -1.74
CA ALA A 208 17.39 -6.19 -0.55
C ALA A 208 18.07 -5.39 0.55
N GLN A 209 17.26 -4.65 1.32
CA GLN A 209 17.72 -3.91 2.49
C GLN A 209 16.72 -4.00 3.62
N CYS A 210 17.22 -4.18 4.84
CA CYS A 210 16.41 -4.15 6.05
C CYS A 210 16.52 -2.80 6.73
N VAL A 211 15.38 -2.23 7.12
CA VAL A 211 15.29 -0.96 7.84
C VAL A 211 14.67 -1.24 9.19
N SER A 212 15.36 -0.87 10.27
CA SER A 212 14.85 -1.02 11.64
C SER A 212 14.48 0.34 12.24
N GLU A 213 13.21 0.49 12.63
CA GLU A 213 12.65 1.70 13.22
C GLU A 213 12.33 1.43 14.70
N GLN A 214 13.36 1.41 15.54
CA GLN A 214 13.23 1.10 16.97
C GLN A 214 12.53 2.19 17.79
N THR A 215 12.47 3.41 17.25
CA THR A 215 11.90 4.59 17.93
C THR A 215 10.44 4.84 17.57
N THR A 216 9.85 4.08 16.63
CA THR A 216 8.42 4.14 16.36
C THR A 216 7.65 3.35 17.42
N THR A 217 6.38 3.69 17.64
CA THR A 217 5.50 2.92 18.52
C THR A 217 4.34 2.36 17.69
N PRO A 218 4.30 1.05 17.44
CA PRO A 218 5.27 0.03 17.88
C PRO A 218 6.61 0.11 17.11
N PRO A 219 7.71 -0.40 17.71
CA PRO A 219 8.95 -0.61 16.98
C PRO A 219 8.72 -1.53 15.79
N SER A 220 9.38 -1.27 14.67
CA SER A 220 9.20 -2.08 13.46
C SER A 220 10.51 -2.41 12.76
N SER A 221 10.48 -3.50 12.01
CA SER A 221 11.55 -3.89 11.08
C SER A 221 10.90 -4.12 9.73
N THR A 222 11.46 -3.55 8.67
CA THR A 222 10.96 -3.73 7.31
C THR A 222 12.08 -4.22 6.40
N LEU A 223 11.90 -5.37 5.76
CA LEU A 223 12.75 -5.78 4.66
C LEU A 223 12.12 -5.30 3.34
N VAL A 224 12.89 -4.56 2.56
CA VAL A 224 12.52 -4.03 1.26
C VAL A 224 13.35 -4.72 0.19
N VAL A 225 12.69 -5.29 -0.81
CA VAL A 225 13.31 -6.09 -1.87
C VAL A 225 12.92 -5.55 -3.24
N LEU A 226 13.92 -5.20 -4.04
CA LEU A 226 13.71 -4.78 -5.43
C LEU A 226 13.57 -6.01 -6.32
N LEU A 227 12.41 -6.17 -6.94
CA LEU A 227 12.10 -7.25 -7.86
C LEU A 227 12.23 -6.77 -9.33
N GLY A 228 12.33 -7.73 -10.25
CA GLY A 228 12.30 -7.52 -11.68
C GLY A 228 11.00 -6.84 -12.15
N GLY A 229 11.08 -6.13 -13.27
CA GLY A 229 9.93 -5.46 -13.88
C GLY A 229 9.47 -4.21 -13.12
N ASN A 230 10.36 -3.53 -12.39
CA ASN A 230 10.05 -2.33 -11.58
C ASN A 230 9.00 -2.61 -10.47
N ARG A 231 9.10 -3.78 -9.84
CA ARG A 231 8.27 -4.19 -8.70
C ARG A 231 9.06 -4.08 -7.41
N LEU A 232 8.37 -3.92 -6.30
CA LEU A 232 9.01 -3.86 -4.98
C LEU A 232 8.20 -4.71 -4.01
N TYR A 233 8.88 -5.64 -3.34
CA TYR A 233 8.30 -6.45 -2.29
C TYR A 233 8.75 -5.93 -0.93
N ARG A 234 7.83 -5.85 0.03
CA ARG A 234 8.11 -5.42 1.40
C ARG A 234 7.55 -6.45 2.35
N VAL A 235 8.27 -6.71 3.42
CA VAL A 235 7.70 -7.35 4.59
C VAL A 235 8.03 -6.52 5.80
N THR A 236 7.00 -6.05 6.49
CA THR A 236 7.11 -5.26 7.72
C THR A 236 6.62 -6.11 8.88
N SER A 237 7.38 -6.15 9.97
CA SER A 237 6.93 -6.66 11.26
C SER A 237 6.89 -5.55 12.29
N TRP A 238 5.89 -5.60 13.17
CA TRP A 238 5.80 -4.76 14.36
C TRP A 238 6.07 -5.58 15.63
N TYR A 239 6.68 -4.96 16.64
CA TYR A 239 7.17 -5.58 17.89
C TYR A 239 8.39 -6.50 17.77
N GLY A 240 9.27 -6.23 16.80
CA GLY A 240 10.69 -6.60 16.93
C GLY A 240 11.16 -7.92 16.30
N THR A 241 10.50 -8.40 15.24
CA THR A 241 11.07 -9.46 14.39
C THR A 241 12.42 -9.01 13.81
N SER A 242 13.38 -9.94 13.79
CA SER A 242 14.71 -9.72 13.24
C SER A 242 14.70 -9.64 11.70
N CYS A 243 15.71 -8.99 11.12
CA CYS A 243 15.86 -8.95 9.66
C CYS A 243 16.06 -10.35 9.04
N ASP A 244 16.64 -11.30 9.78
CA ASP A 244 16.84 -12.67 9.30
C ASP A 244 15.52 -13.45 9.18
N GLU A 245 14.60 -13.26 10.13
CA GLU A 245 13.26 -13.83 10.05
C GLU A 245 12.45 -13.20 8.90
N LEU A 246 12.55 -11.86 8.74
CA LEU A 246 11.93 -11.17 7.61
C LEU A 246 12.51 -11.64 6.26
N LYS A 247 13.80 -11.94 6.21
CA LYS A 247 14.45 -12.53 5.03
C LYS A 247 13.86 -13.90 4.71
N HIS A 248 13.70 -14.78 5.69
CA HIS A 248 13.11 -16.09 5.46
C HIS A 248 11.67 -15.97 4.93
N PHE A 249 10.88 -15.09 5.54
CA PHE A 249 9.53 -14.77 5.07
C PHE A 249 9.53 -14.29 3.61
N ALA A 250 10.41 -13.35 3.26
CA ALA A 250 10.52 -12.80 1.91
C ALA A 250 10.93 -13.86 0.88
N GLN A 251 11.81 -14.80 1.24
CA GLN A 251 12.20 -15.89 0.34
C GLN A 251 11.01 -16.78 -0.04
N ILE A 252 10.12 -17.10 0.91
CA ILE A 252 8.89 -17.87 0.64
C ILE A 252 8.00 -17.10 -0.34
N ALA A 253 7.70 -15.84 -0.02
CA ALA A 253 6.84 -14.99 -0.83
C ALA A 253 7.38 -14.80 -2.26
N ILE A 254 8.65 -14.43 -2.39
CA ILE A 254 9.31 -14.20 -3.69
C ILE A 254 9.37 -15.48 -4.52
N GLY A 255 9.53 -16.65 -3.88
CA GLY A 255 9.44 -17.94 -4.55
C GLY A 255 8.10 -18.18 -5.28
N ARG A 256 7.01 -17.54 -4.81
CA ARG A 256 5.67 -17.62 -5.41
C ARG A 256 5.33 -16.43 -6.30
N ILE A 257 5.78 -15.23 -5.94
CA ILE A 257 5.56 -13.98 -6.71
C ILE A 257 6.44 -13.91 -7.97
N GLY A 258 7.60 -14.55 -7.93
CA GLY A 258 8.65 -14.44 -8.93
C GLY A 258 9.53 -13.20 -8.70
N ALA A 259 10.85 -13.42 -8.78
CA ALA A 259 11.87 -12.40 -8.56
C ALA A 259 11.83 -11.25 -9.59
#